data_AF-A0A124FY06-F1
#
_entry.id   AF-A0A124FY06-F1
#
_cell.length_a   1.000
_cell.length_b   1.000
_cell.length_c   1.000
_cell.angle_alpha   90.00
_cell.angle_beta   90.00
_cell.angle_gamma   90.00
#
_symmetry.space_group_name_H-M   'P 1'
#
loop_
_entity.id
_entity.type
_entity.pdbx_description
1 polymer ?
#
loop_
_entity_poly.entity_id
_entity_poly.type
_entity_poly.pdbx_seq_one_letter_code
_entity_poly.pdbx_strand_id
1 'polypeptide(L)'
;RIVSGGTDTHLFLVDLTPINVTGKSAEKALEKADITVNKNTIPRETRSPFVTSGIRIGTPAVTTRGMTEKEMPIIADLIIRVLKSIEGDKGEISQTKVREISEEVKALAEKFPLYPDLVHRSDAGV
;
A
#
# COMPACT_ATOMS: atom_id res chain seq x y z
N ARG A 1 -3.74 3.50 -13.01
CA ARG A 1 -5.07 4.02 -13.43
C ARG A 1 -6.13 3.48 -12.47
N ILE A 2 -7.17 4.24 -12.11
CA ILE A 2 -8.29 3.70 -11.31
C ILE A 2 -9.28 3.02 -12.25
N VAL A 3 -9.64 1.75 -11.99
CA VAL A 3 -10.42 0.92 -12.93
C VAL A 3 -11.77 1.53 -13.27
N SER A 4 -12.50 2.00 -12.26
CA SER A 4 -13.84 2.61 -12.36
C SER A 4 -13.81 4.15 -12.45
N GLY A 5 -12.63 4.77 -12.43
CA GLY A 5 -12.49 6.24 -12.31
C GLY A 5 -12.72 6.81 -10.90
N GLY A 6 -13.22 6.01 -9.96
CA GLY A 6 -13.48 6.38 -8.57
C GLY A 6 -14.01 5.21 -7.76
N THR A 7 -14.65 5.48 -6.62
CA THR A 7 -15.35 4.47 -5.83
C THR A 7 -16.47 5.09 -4.99
N ASP A 8 -17.57 4.36 -4.84
CA ASP A 8 -18.67 4.66 -3.92
C ASP A 8 -18.66 3.73 -2.70
N THR A 9 -17.57 2.98 -2.53
CA THR A 9 -17.41 1.99 -1.45
C THR A 9 -16.06 2.17 -0.76
N HIS A 10 -15.79 1.32 0.23
CA HIS A 10 -14.56 1.36 1.03
C HIS A 10 -13.30 0.86 0.31
N LEU A 11 -13.40 0.44 -0.95
CA LEU A 11 -12.28 -0.09 -1.73
C LEU A 11 -12.33 0.31 -3.20
N PHE A 12 -11.21 0.18 -3.89
CA PHE A 12 -11.10 0.38 -5.34
C PHE A 12 -10.00 -0.49 -5.94
N LEU A 13 -10.03 -0.64 -7.26
CA LEU A 13 -9.00 -1.35 -8.02
C LEU A 13 -8.10 -0.37 -8.76
N VAL A 14 -6.79 -0.65 -8.70
CA VAL A 14 -5.77 0.07 -9.46
C VAL A 14 -5.27 -0.84 -10.57
N ASP A 15 -5.38 -0.36 -11.80
CA ASP A 15 -4.77 -0.94 -13.00
C ASP A 15 -3.32 -0.46 -13.13
N LEU A 16 -2.40 -1.42 -13.11
CA LEU A 16 -0.96 -1.25 -13.16
C LEU A 16 -0.37 -1.45 -14.57
N THR A 17 -1.19 -1.84 -15.55
CA THR A 17 -0.74 -2.01 -16.94
C THR A 17 -0.08 -0.76 -17.54
N PRO A 18 -0.50 0.50 -17.24
CA PRO A 18 0.13 1.68 -17.83
C PRO A 18 1.59 1.91 -17.39
N ILE A 19 2.01 1.29 -16.29
CA ILE A 19 3.39 1.35 -15.78
C ILE A 19 4.12 0.02 -15.95
N ASN A 20 3.54 -0.93 -16.70
CA ASN A 20 4.06 -2.27 -16.93
C ASN A 20 4.42 -3.06 -15.64
N VAL A 21 3.70 -2.83 -14.54
CA VAL A 21 3.90 -3.56 -13.28
C VAL A 21 2.84 -4.66 -13.15
N THR A 22 3.22 -5.82 -12.59
CA THR A 22 2.25 -6.88 -12.25
C THR A 22 1.69 -6.70 -10.84
N GLY A 23 0.48 -7.19 -10.60
CA GLY A 23 -0.10 -7.14 -9.25
C GLY A 23 0.76 -7.88 -8.23
N LYS A 24 1.34 -9.03 -8.62
CA LYS A 24 2.30 -9.78 -7.79
C LYS A 24 3.57 -8.98 -7.47
N SER A 25 4.11 -8.27 -8.45
CA SER A 25 5.33 -7.45 -8.29
C SER A 25 5.05 -6.25 -7.40
N ALA A 26 3.90 -5.59 -7.58
CA ALA A 26 3.45 -4.47 -6.76
C ALA A 26 3.20 -4.89 -5.31
N GLU A 27 2.45 -5.98 -5.09
CA GLU A 27 2.19 -6.54 -3.76
C GLU A 27 3.50 -6.80 -3.01
N LYS A 28 4.45 -7.49 -3.63
CA LYS A 28 5.76 -7.80 -3.03
C LYS A 28 6.62 -6.55 -2.76
N ALA A 29 6.59 -5.57 -3.65
CA ALA A 29 7.38 -4.35 -3.48
C ALA A 29 6.82 -3.46 -2.37
N LEU A 30 5.49 -3.33 -2.30
CA LEU A 30 4.79 -2.59 -1.25
C LEU A 30 4.99 -3.26 0.12
N GLU A 31 4.92 -4.59 0.18
CA GLU A 31 5.17 -5.36 1.40
C GLU A 31 6.56 -5.08 1.97
N LYS A 32 7.61 -5.03 1.13
CA LYS A 32 8.97 -4.67 1.57
C LYS A 32 9.05 -3.30 2.23
N ALA A 33 8.20 -2.36 1.80
CA ALA A 33 8.12 -0.99 2.31
C ALA A 33 7.09 -0.82 3.43
N ASP A 34 6.68 -1.91 4.10
CA ASP A 34 5.68 -1.94 5.17
C ASP A 34 4.26 -1.51 4.75
N ILE A 35 3.93 -1.62 3.46
CA ILE A 35 2.60 -1.32 2.91
C ILE A 35 1.94 -2.61 2.43
N THR A 36 0.86 -3.03 3.09
CA THR A 36 0.13 -4.23 2.69
C THR A 36 -1.02 -3.91 1.73
N VAL A 37 -1.02 -4.55 0.57
CA VAL A 37 -2.13 -4.55 -0.41
C VAL A 37 -2.40 -5.97 -0.89
N ASN A 38 -3.43 -6.16 -1.72
CA ASN A 38 -3.72 -7.43 -2.34
C ASN A 38 -3.65 -7.32 -3.87
N LYS A 39 -2.90 -8.21 -4.52
CA LYS A 39 -2.96 -8.37 -5.98
C LYS A 39 -4.36 -8.82 -6.40
N ASN A 40 -4.89 -8.25 -7.48
CA ASN A 40 -6.26 -8.49 -7.90
C ASN A 40 -6.36 -8.44 -9.43
N THR A 41 -7.19 -9.32 -10.01
CA THR A 41 -7.53 -9.23 -11.43
C THR A 41 -8.31 -7.95 -11.71
N ILE A 42 -8.25 -7.47 -12.95
CA ILE A 42 -9.03 -6.32 -13.42
C ILE A 42 -9.94 -6.74 -14.58
N PRO A 43 -10.94 -5.94 -14.97
CA PRO A 43 -11.75 -6.24 -16.15
C PRO A 43 -10.87 -6.45 -17.38
N ARG A 44 -11.18 -7.49 -18.18
CA ARG A 44 -10.39 -7.90 -19.36
C ARG A 44 -8.94 -8.29 -19.02
N GLU A 45 -8.75 -8.93 -17.86
CA GLU A 45 -7.45 -9.48 -17.44
C GLU A 45 -6.84 -10.38 -18.52
N THR A 46 -5.54 -10.19 -18.76
CA THR A 46 -4.74 -10.97 -19.72
C THR A 46 -3.65 -11.81 -19.04
N ARG A 47 -3.32 -11.50 -17.79
CA ARG A 47 -2.33 -12.22 -16.98
C ARG A 47 -2.98 -13.33 -16.15
N SER A 48 -2.18 -14.27 -15.67
CA SER A 48 -2.69 -15.37 -14.83
C SER A 48 -3.20 -14.86 -13.47
N PRO A 49 -4.13 -15.59 -12.82
CA PRO A 49 -4.62 -15.24 -11.48
C PRO A 49 -3.53 -15.15 -10.39
N PHE A 50 -2.37 -15.78 -10.62
CA PHE A 50 -1.23 -15.72 -9.69
C PHE A 50 -0.35 -14.48 -9.88
N VAL A 51 -0.49 -13.78 -11.00
CA VAL A 51 0.34 -12.61 -11.37
C VAL A 51 -0.51 -11.34 -11.36
N THR A 52 -1.65 -11.35 -12.08
CA THR A 52 -2.64 -10.26 -12.20
C THR A 52 -2.08 -8.94 -12.75
N SER A 53 -2.98 -8.06 -13.18
CA SER A 53 -2.67 -6.73 -13.72
C SER A 53 -3.01 -5.57 -12.78
N GLY A 54 -3.52 -5.85 -11.58
CA GLY A 54 -3.91 -4.80 -10.65
C GLY A 54 -3.70 -5.14 -9.18
N ILE A 55 -4.02 -4.16 -8.34
CA ILE A 55 -4.09 -4.28 -6.89
C ILE A 55 -5.40 -3.72 -6.37
N ARG A 56 -5.86 -4.22 -5.23
CA ARG A 56 -7.02 -3.73 -4.49
C ARG A 56 -6.55 -2.97 -3.26
N ILE A 57 -7.08 -1.76 -3.10
CA ILE A 57 -6.79 -0.88 -1.96
C ILE A 57 -8.12 -0.57 -1.27
N GLY A 58 -8.12 -0.58 0.06
CA GLY A 58 -9.27 -0.20 0.87
C GLY A 58 -8.84 0.60 2.10
N THR A 59 -9.76 1.42 2.60
CA THR A 59 -9.54 2.34 3.74
C THR A 59 -9.85 1.79 5.13
N PRO A 60 -10.67 0.72 5.36
CA PRO A 60 -11.12 0.36 6.70
C PRO A 60 -10.01 0.17 7.75
N ALA A 61 -8.87 -0.41 7.36
CA ALA A 61 -7.77 -0.68 8.28
C ALA A 61 -7.15 0.63 8.83
N VAL A 62 -6.97 1.63 7.98
CA VAL A 62 -6.36 2.92 8.37
C VAL A 62 -7.37 3.82 9.07
N THR A 63 -8.64 3.81 8.64
CA THR A 63 -9.70 4.61 9.29
C THR A 63 -10.05 4.07 10.67
N THR A 64 -9.99 2.75 10.90
CA THR A 64 -10.16 2.16 12.25
C THR A 64 -9.07 2.61 13.21
N ARG A 65 -7.88 2.95 12.70
CA ARG A 65 -6.76 3.51 13.49
C ARG A 65 -6.88 5.02 13.71
N GLY A 66 -7.93 5.66 13.20
CA GLY A 66 -8.18 7.11 13.36
C GLY A 66 -7.62 7.99 12.25
N MET A 67 -7.08 7.41 11.16
CA MET A 67 -6.65 8.20 9.99
C MET A 67 -7.87 8.72 9.22
N THR A 68 -7.74 9.94 8.69
CA THR A 68 -8.79 10.70 8.00
C THR A 68 -8.37 11.01 6.56
N GLU A 69 -9.18 11.79 5.85
CA GLU A 69 -8.88 12.31 4.52
C GLU A 69 -7.54 13.04 4.47
N LYS A 70 -7.07 13.61 5.59
CA LYS A 70 -5.78 14.32 5.68
C LYS A 70 -4.59 13.40 5.43
N GLU A 71 -4.67 12.14 5.84
CA GLU A 71 -3.59 11.17 5.71
C GLU A 71 -3.62 10.45 4.36
N MET A 72 -4.77 10.42 3.67
CA MET A 72 -4.93 9.65 2.41
C MET A 72 -3.99 10.12 1.29
N PRO A 73 -3.73 11.42 1.06
CA PRO A 73 -2.73 11.87 0.10
C PRO A 73 -1.31 11.38 0.42
N ILE A 74 -0.96 11.29 1.70
CA ILE A 74 0.35 10.81 2.16
C ILE A 74 0.48 9.31 1.85
N ILE A 75 -0.55 8.53 2.20
CA ILE A 75 -0.60 7.08 1.90
C ILE A 75 -0.52 6.86 0.38
N ALA A 76 -1.24 7.65 -0.42
CA ALA A 76 -1.21 7.56 -1.86
C ALA A 76 0.18 7.87 -2.44
N ASP A 77 0.87 8.90 -1.93
CA ASP A 77 2.24 9.24 -2.34
C ASP A 77 3.23 8.10 -2.04
N LEU A 78 3.18 7.55 -0.82
CA LEU A 78 4.03 6.43 -0.41
C LEU A 78 3.83 5.21 -1.34
N ILE A 79 2.58 4.86 -1.66
CA ILE A 79 2.26 3.79 -2.60
C ILE A 79 2.85 4.10 -3.99
N ILE A 80 2.65 5.32 -4.50
CA ILE A 80 3.13 5.73 -5.83
C ILE A 80 4.67 5.69 -5.90
N ARG A 81 5.37 6.14 -4.85
CA ARG A 81 6.83 6.10 -4.76
C ARG A 81 7.37 4.68 -4.84
N VAL A 82 6.73 3.72 -4.17
CA VAL A 82 7.07 2.30 -4.31
C VAL A 82 6.84 1.85 -5.75
N LEU A 83 5.62 2.05 -6.29
CA LEU A 83 5.25 1.56 -7.62
C LEU A 83 6.16 2.10 -8.74
N LYS A 84 6.59 3.36 -8.64
CA LYS A 84 7.53 3.98 -9.58
C LYS A 84 8.98 3.53 -9.43
N SER A 85 9.31 2.91 -8.30
CA SER A 85 10.66 2.43 -8.00
C SER A 85 10.81 0.92 -8.26
N ILE A 86 9.79 0.28 -8.83
CA ILE A 86 9.85 -1.12 -9.22
C ILE A 86 10.67 -1.23 -10.51
N GLU A 87 11.70 -2.06 -10.45
CA GLU A 87 12.53 -2.43 -11.59
C GLU A 87 12.18 -3.86 -12.02
N GLY A 88 11.96 -4.04 -13.33
CA GLY A 88 11.65 -5.33 -13.93
C GLY A 88 10.38 -6.01 -13.41
N ASP A 89 10.19 -7.28 -13.81
CA ASP A 89 8.95 -8.00 -13.56
C ASP A 89 8.91 -8.70 -12.18
N LYS A 90 10.02 -8.70 -11.43
CA LYS A 90 10.16 -9.47 -10.17
C LYS A 90 9.79 -8.69 -8.89
N GLY A 91 9.36 -7.43 -9.01
CA GLY A 91 9.10 -6.58 -7.85
C GLY A 91 10.39 -6.20 -7.13
N GLU A 92 11.44 -5.96 -7.92
CA GLU A 92 12.74 -5.52 -7.41
C GLU A 92 12.68 -4.02 -7.16
N ILE A 93 13.19 -3.61 -6.00
CA ILE A 93 13.24 -2.22 -5.55
C ILE A 93 14.51 -2.12 -4.70
N SER A 94 15.24 -1.01 -4.82
CA SER A 94 16.49 -0.83 -4.09
C SER A 94 16.25 -0.80 -2.58
N GLN A 95 17.18 -1.38 -1.81
CA GLN A 95 17.10 -1.41 -0.35
C GLN A 95 17.07 0.01 0.25
N THR A 96 17.78 0.95 -0.36
CA THR A 96 17.76 2.35 0.04
C THR A 96 16.36 2.94 -0.07
N LYS A 97 15.66 2.70 -1.20
CA LYS A 97 14.31 3.22 -1.41
C LYS A 97 13.28 2.55 -0.49
N VAL A 98 13.43 1.25 -0.27
CA VAL A 98 12.61 0.51 0.70
C VAL A 98 12.74 1.12 2.09
N ARG A 99 13.97 1.34 2.55
CA ARG A 99 14.24 1.89 3.89
C ARG A 99 13.65 3.30 4.05
N GLU A 100 13.89 4.18 3.09
CA GLU A 100 13.36 5.55 3.06
C GLU A 100 11.83 5.57 3.21
N ILE A 101 11.11 4.78 2.41
CA ILE A 101 9.65 4.74 2.45
C ILE A 101 9.14 4.04 3.71
N SER A 102 9.78 2.95 4.15
CA SER A 102 9.44 2.23 5.37
C SER A 102 9.55 3.12 6.62
N GLU A 103 10.58 3.96 6.71
CA GLU A 103 10.74 4.93 7.80
C GLU A 103 9.59 5.95 7.83
N GLU A 104 9.16 6.45 6.67
CA GLU A 104 8.00 7.36 6.56
C GLU A 104 6.67 6.66 6.90
N VAL A 105 6.48 5.41 6.46
CA VAL A 105 5.31 4.59 6.78
C VAL A 105 5.21 4.36 8.29
N LYS A 106 6.34 4.04 8.95
CA LYS A 106 6.40 3.86 10.41
C LYS A 106 6.09 5.15 11.14
N ALA A 107 6.71 6.27 10.74
CA ALA A 107 6.45 7.58 11.35
C ALA A 107 4.98 8.02 11.20
N LEU A 108 4.31 7.65 10.09
CA LEU A 108 2.87 7.86 9.96
C LEU A 108 2.09 6.93 10.88
N ALA A 109 2.40 5.64 10.89
CA ALA A 109 1.69 4.63 11.68
C ALA A 109 1.81 4.85 13.20
N GLU A 110 2.95 5.36 13.69
CA GLU A 110 3.19 5.66 15.11
C GLU A 110 2.28 6.76 15.66
N LYS A 111 1.83 7.70 14.82
CA LYS A 111 0.84 8.73 15.19
C LYS A 111 -0.56 8.14 15.44
N PHE A 112 -0.80 6.91 14.99
CA PHE A 112 -2.09 6.22 15.03
C PHE A 112 -1.91 4.79 15.59
N PRO A 113 -1.50 4.63 16.87
CA PRO A 113 -1.20 3.32 17.44
C PRO A 113 -2.43 2.41 17.46
N LEU A 114 -2.23 1.12 17.19
CA LEU A 114 -3.34 0.14 17.13
C LEU A 114 -3.96 -0.13 18.51
N TYR A 115 -3.13 -0.09 19.57
CA TYR A 115 -3.55 -0.28 20.96
C TYR A 115 -2.97 0.85 21.83
N PRO A 116 -3.58 2.05 21.82
CA PRO A 116 -3.08 3.19 22.58
C PRO A 116 -2.87 2.87 24.07
N ASP A 117 -3.79 2.09 24.65
CA ASP A 117 -3.76 1.69 26.06
C ASP A 117 -2.59 0.76 26.43
N LEU A 118 -2.02 0.05 25.44
CA LEU A 118 -0.84 -0.80 25.67
C LEU A 118 0.46 -0.03 25.49
N VAL A 119 0.50 0.97 24.60
CA VAL A 119 1.67 1.83 24.39
C VAL A 119 1.93 2.69 25.63
N HIS A 120 0.88 3.23 26.26
CA HIS A 120 1.04 4.02 27.48
C HIS A 120 1.48 3.20 28.71
N ARG A 121 1.27 1.88 28.72
CA ARG A 121 1.72 1.01 29.82
C ARG A 121 3.22 0.69 29.76
N SER A 122 3.80 0.64 28.57
CA SER A 122 5.26 0.45 28.41
C SER A 122 6.07 1.66 28.88
N ASP A 123 5.52 2.88 28.77
CA ASP A 123 6.17 4.10 29.24
C ASP A 123 6.00 4.33 30.76
N ALA A 124 5.02 3.65 31.37
CA ALA A 124 4.69 3.77 32.78
C ALA A 124 5.52 2.85 33.71
N GLY A 125 6.49 2.10 33.17
CA GLY A 125 7.41 1.30 33.96
C GLY A 125 6.71 0.28 34.88
N VAL A 126 6.33 -0.86 34.31
CA VAL A 126 6.16 -2.11 35.07
C VAL A 126 7.36 -3.00 34.80
#